data_AF-A0A2W1ET56-F1
#
_entry.id   AF-A0A2W1ET56-F1
#
_cell.length_a   1.000
_cell.length_b   1.000
_cell.length_c   1.000
_cell.angle_alpha   90.00
_cell.angle_beta   90.00
_cell.angle_gamma   90.00
#
_symmetry.space_group_name_H-M   'P 1'
#
loop_
_entity.id
_entity.type
_entity.pdbx_description
1 polymer ?
#
loop_
_entity_poly.entity_id
_entity_poly.type
_entity_poly.pdbx_seq_one_letter_code
_entity_poly.pdbx_strand_id
1 'polypeptide(L)'
;MAEASKQQVLTTVKGLLESGAYSDFVITCGADTHKVHKAIVCTQVDFFAHALEFGGKESTLHKVDLPRDDPEAVKQMIQYLYKGEYDPVLPDTESTKTERFPMDETKSMTYHFSGNTFTYAFPHTCTSVWGTDVYVCSHHTCGSAPKTDFVCEECDPSLAYVPLNGTSDQLLLHAKMYEITDKYNVVGLKDLVVEKFSRACKNFWDDDNFPVAAHHAFSTAPEDDMDLRSIVSATIDAHIELVDKFAVIDLMLDFSELGVGVLRKKVKDHG
;
A
#
# COMPACT_ATOMS: atom_id res chain seq x y z
N MET A 1 -3.32 -29.42 13.19
CA MET A 1 -3.65 -30.22 11.99
C MET A 1 -4.37 -29.38 10.95
N ALA A 2 -5.52 -28.76 11.26
CA ALA A 2 -6.27 -27.94 10.29
C ALA A 2 -5.45 -26.80 9.66
N GLU A 3 -4.62 -26.09 10.44
CA GLU A 3 -3.81 -24.98 9.91
C GLU A 3 -2.74 -25.45 8.91
N ALA A 4 -2.04 -26.54 9.22
CA ALA A 4 -1.11 -27.17 8.29
C ALA A 4 -1.80 -27.62 7.00
N SER A 5 -3.04 -28.14 7.10
CA SER A 5 -3.83 -28.52 5.93
C SER A 5 -4.26 -27.30 5.09
N LYS A 6 -4.66 -26.18 5.72
CA LYS A 6 -4.94 -24.93 5.00
C LYS A 6 -3.70 -24.41 4.27
N GLN A 7 -2.56 -24.39 4.95
CA GLN A 7 -1.30 -23.96 4.36
C GLN A 7 -0.88 -24.86 3.19
N GLN A 8 -1.11 -26.17 3.29
CA GLN A 8 -0.86 -27.10 2.19
C GLN A 8 -1.70 -26.78 0.96
N VAL A 9 -3.00 -26.49 1.14
CA VAL A 9 -3.88 -26.08 0.03
C VAL A 9 -3.37 -24.79 -0.61
N LEU A 10 -3.00 -23.78 0.18
CA LEU A 10 -2.43 -22.53 -0.34
C LEU A 10 -1.14 -22.77 -1.13
N THR A 11 -0.22 -23.56 -0.59
CA THR A 11 1.03 -23.92 -1.30
C THR A 11 0.76 -24.63 -2.61
N THR A 12 -0.22 -25.55 -2.65
CA THR A 12 -0.63 -26.22 -3.89
C THR A 12 -1.17 -25.22 -4.91
N VAL A 13 -2.07 -24.32 -4.51
CA VAL A 13 -2.61 -23.29 -5.41
C VAL A 13 -1.50 -22.38 -5.94
N LYS A 14 -0.60 -21.91 -5.08
CA LYS A 14 0.55 -21.07 -5.48
C LYS A 14 1.42 -21.77 -6.53
N GLY A 15 1.68 -23.07 -6.37
CA GLY A 15 2.48 -23.86 -7.30
C GLY A 15 1.82 -24.12 -8.67
N LEU A 16 0.49 -23.97 -8.79
CA LEU A 16 -0.22 -24.11 -10.07
C LEU A 16 0.16 -23.00 -11.07
N LEU A 17 0.41 -21.78 -10.59
CA LEU A 17 0.82 -20.67 -11.46
C LEU A 17 2.19 -20.94 -12.10
N GLU A 18 3.14 -21.40 -11.30
CA GLU A 18 4.53 -21.62 -11.74
C GLU A 18 4.64 -22.86 -12.65
N SER A 19 3.90 -23.93 -12.33
CA SER A 19 3.93 -25.16 -13.13
C SER A 19 3.06 -25.08 -14.39
N GLY A 20 1.97 -24.29 -14.37
CA GLY A 20 0.93 -24.30 -15.39
C GLY A 20 0.20 -25.64 -15.52
N ALA A 21 0.34 -26.54 -14.54
CA ALA A 21 -0.28 -27.85 -14.58
C ALA A 21 -1.80 -27.71 -14.52
N TYR A 22 -2.52 -28.34 -15.46
CA TYR A 22 -3.98 -28.25 -15.60
C TYR A 22 -4.53 -26.87 -15.98
N SER A 23 -3.69 -25.96 -16.48
CA SER A 23 -4.16 -24.68 -17.02
C SER A 23 -5.13 -24.89 -18.17
N ASP A 24 -6.26 -24.18 -18.13
CA ASP A 24 -7.34 -24.25 -19.11
C ASP A 24 -7.66 -22.89 -19.74
N PHE A 25 -6.82 -21.88 -19.47
CA PHE A 25 -6.93 -20.52 -19.97
C PHE A 25 -5.55 -19.86 -20.16
N VAL A 26 -5.45 -18.96 -21.13
CA VAL A 26 -4.21 -18.24 -21.45
C VAL A 26 -4.45 -16.74 -21.45
N ILE A 27 -3.60 -16.00 -20.75
CA ILE A 27 -3.57 -14.53 -20.81
C ILE A 27 -2.27 -14.12 -21.50
N THR A 28 -2.35 -13.29 -22.53
CA THR A 28 -1.18 -12.67 -23.17
C THR A 28 -1.15 -11.17 -22.96
N CYS A 29 0.04 -10.62 -22.73
CA CYS A 29 0.27 -9.18 -22.58
C CYS A 29 1.63 -8.83 -23.20
N GLY A 30 1.61 -8.22 -24.38
CA GLY A 30 2.84 -8.00 -25.15
C GLY A 30 3.55 -9.30 -25.50
N ALA A 31 4.78 -9.48 -25.00
CA ALA A 31 5.57 -10.71 -25.20
C ALA A 31 5.25 -11.81 -24.17
N ASP A 32 4.55 -11.46 -23.08
CA ASP A 32 4.32 -12.37 -21.97
C ASP A 32 3.11 -13.26 -22.24
N THR A 33 3.25 -14.54 -21.87
CA THR A 33 2.19 -15.55 -22.00
C THR A 33 2.06 -16.29 -20.68
N HIS A 34 0.88 -16.20 -20.08
CA HIS A 34 0.58 -16.80 -18.78
C HIS A 34 -0.43 -17.94 -18.94
N LYS A 35 -0.04 -19.14 -18.52
CA LYS A 35 -0.94 -20.30 -18.42
C LYS A 35 -1.64 -20.24 -17.07
N VAL A 36 -2.96 -20.08 -17.09
CA VAL A 36 -3.77 -19.85 -15.89
C VAL A 36 -5.01 -20.75 -15.86
N HIS A 37 -5.71 -20.73 -14.73
CA HIS A 37 -6.87 -21.56 -14.45
C HIS A 37 -8.12 -20.69 -14.37
N LYS A 38 -9.14 -20.99 -15.18
CA LYS A 38 -10.42 -20.25 -15.19
C LYS A 38 -11.03 -20.18 -13.79
N ALA A 39 -11.02 -21.30 -13.07
CA ALA A 39 -11.57 -21.39 -11.72
C ALA A 39 -10.93 -20.42 -10.71
N ILE A 40 -9.69 -19.98 -10.96
CA ILE A 40 -8.97 -19.04 -10.11
C ILE A 40 -9.15 -17.60 -10.61
N VAL A 41 -8.97 -17.36 -11.91
CA VAL A 41 -8.96 -15.98 -12.43
C VAL A 41 -10.36 -15.42 -12.67
N CYS A 42 -11.31 -16.22 -13.16
CA CYS A 42 -12.67 -15.76 -13.46
C CYS A 42 -13.52 -15.57 -12.20
N THR A 43 -13.14 -16.17 -11.06
CA THR A 43 -13.85 -15.99 -9.78
C THR A 43 -13.42 -14.75 -9.02
N GLN A 44 -12.31 -14.12 -9.43
CA GLN A 44 -11.72 -12.96 -8.77
C GLN A 44 -11.68 -11.72 -9.66
N VAL A 45 -11.90 -11.88 -10.98
CA VAL A 45 -11.85 -10.82 -11.98
C VAL A 45 -13.00 -11.00 -12.98
N ASP A 46 -14.01 -10.14 -12.87
CA ASP A 46 -15.24 -10.22 -13.66
C ASP A 46 -14.98 -10.11 -15.17
N PHE A 47 -13.98 -9.30 -15.56
CA PHE A 47 -13.59 -9.14 -16.95
C PHE A 47 -13.24 -10.50 -17.61
N PHE A 48 -12.51 -11.37 -16.91
CA PHE A 48 -12.15 -12.68 -17.47
C PHE A 48 -13.33 -13.64 -17.51
N ALA A 49 -14.26 -13.56 -16.55
CA ALA A 49 -15.49 -14.35 -16.59
C ALA A 49 -16.32 -13.97 -17.81
N HIS A 50 -16.59 -12.67 -17.98
CA HIS A 50 -17.34 -12.13 -19.09
C HIS A 50 -16.70 -12.42 -20.44
N ALA A 51 -15.38 -12.27 -20.57
CA ALA A 51 -14.66 -12.58 -21.81
C ALA A 51 -14.91 -14.02 -22.32
N LEU A 52 -15.14 -14.98 -21.41
CA LEU A 52 -15.44 -16.36 -21.76
C LEU A 52 -16.93 -16.62 -22.02
N GLU A 53 -17.83 -15.79 -21.52
CA GLU A 53 -19.28 -15.93 -21.68
C GLU A 53 -19.79 -15.36 -23.01
N PHE A 54 -19.18 -14.29 -23.53
CA PHE A 54 -19.68 -13.56 -24.70
C PHE A 54 -19.50 -14.26 -26.06
N GLY A 55 -19.13 -15.56 -26.08
CA GLY A 55 -19.08 -16.36 -27.31
C GLY A 55 -18.08 -15.86 -28.37
N GLY A 56 -17.15 -14.98 -27.98
CA GLY A 56 -16.13 -14.39 -28.84
C GLY A 56 -14.96 -15.35 -29.15
N LYS A 57 -13.91 -14.79 -29.76
CA LYS A 57 -12.67 -15.54 -30.02
C LYS A 57 -12.03 -15.99 -28.71
N GLU A 58 -12.21 -15.21 -27.65
CA GLU A 58 -11.72 -15.42 -26.31
C GLU A 58 -12.32 -16.68 -25.68
N SER A 59 -13.64 -16.82 -25.80
CA SER A 59 -14.40 -18.00 -25.37
C SER A 59 -13.96 -19.26 -26.12
N THR A 60 -13.81 -19.16 -27.45
CA THR A 60 -13.48 -20.31 -28.31
C THR A 60 -12.02 -20.75 -28.16
N LEU A 61 -11.09 -19.81 -28.05
CA LEU A 61 -9.65 -20.08 -27.95
C LEU A 61 -9.20 -20.30 -26.50
N HIS A 62 -10.06 -20.02 -25.53
CA HIS A 62 -9.70 -19.94 -24.11
C HIS A 62 -8.45 -19.08 -23.90
N LYS A 63 -8.44 -17.91 -24.57
CA LYS A 63 -7.32 -16.99 -24.56
C LYS A 63 -7.81 -15.54 -24.57
N VAL A 64 -7.25 -14.70 -23.71
CA VAL A 64 -7.44 -13.24 -23.73
C VAL A 64 -6.11 -12.55 -23.99
N ASP A 65 -6.14 -11.48 -24.77
CA ASP A 65 -4.99 -10.63 -25.07
C ASP A 65 -5.19 -9.22 -24.49
N LEU A 66 -4.20 -8.71 -23.77
CA LEU A 66 -4.20 -7.43 -23.06
C LEU A 66 -3.12 -6.47 -23.64
N PRO A 67 -3.22 -6.05 -24.92
CA PRO A 67 -2.14 -5.36 -25.61
C PRO A 67 -1.92 -3.90 -25.16
N ARG A 68 -2.84 -3.34 -24.37
CA ARG A 68 -2.77 -1.94 -23.89
C ARG A 68 -2.29 -1.83 -22.45
N ASP A 69 -2.06 -2.95 -21.80
CA ASP A 69 -1.69 -3.02 -20.39
C ASP A 69 -0.18 -3.14 -20.22
N ASP A 70 0.32 -2.73 -19.06
CA ASP A 70 1.71 -2.90 -18.70
C ASP A 70 1.99 -4.39 -18.39
N PRO A 71 2.94 -5.06 -19.09
CA PRO A 71 3.20 -6.48 -18.88
C PRO A 71 3.60 -6.83 -17.45
N GLU A 72 4.37 -5.97 -16.77
CA GLU A 72 4.78 -6.24 -15.39
C GLU A 72 3.59 -6.09 -14.44
N ALA A 73 2.74 -5.08 -14.62
CA ALA A 73 1.51 -4.94 -13.82
C ALA A 73 0.54 -6.13 -14.03
N VAL A 74 0.35 -6.60 -15.27
CA VAL A 74 -0.49 -7.79 -15.56
C VAL A 74 0.09 -9.04 -14.90
N LYS A 75 1.41 -9.22 -14.96
CA LYS A 75 2.10 -10.33 -14.32
C LYS A 75 1.91 -10.30 -12.79
N GLN A 76 2.04 -9.12 -12.17
CA GLN A 76 1.83 -8.95 -10.73
C GLN A 76 0.36 -9.14 -10.32
N MET A 77 -0.60 -8.71 -11.15
CA MET A 77 -2.02 -9.03 -10.96
C MET A 77 -2.24 -10.55 -10.95
N ILE A 78 -1.72 -11.27 -11.94
CA ILE A 78 -1.84 -12.73 -12.01
C ILE A 78 -1.18 -13.37 -10.78
N GLN A 79 -0.02 -12.86 -10.33
CA GLN A 79 0.63 -13.33 -9.12
C GLN A 79 -0.27 -13.16 -7.89
N TYR A 80 -0.89 -11.98 -7.73
CA TYR A 80 -1.84 -11.71 -6.67
C TYR A 80 -3.00 -12.70 -6.66
N LEU A 81 -3.60 -13.01 -7.82
CA LEU A 81 -4.74 -13.94 -7.92
C LEU A 81 -4.45 -15.36 -7.41
N TYR A 82 -3.19 -15.77 -7.36
CA TYR A 82 -2.78 -17.10 -6.85
C TYR A 82 -2.16 -17.04 -5.47
N LYS A 83 -1.47 -15.95 -5.13
CA LYS A 83 -0.65 -15.86 -3.93
C LYS A 83 -1.29 -15.01 -2.83
N GLY A 84 -2.29 -14.19 -3.16
CA GLY A 84 -2.87 -13.15 -2.31
C GLY A 84 -1.92 -11.97 -2.07
N GLU A 85 -0.82 -11.92 -2.82
CA GLU A 85 0.28 -10.98 -2.66
C GLU A 85 1.05 -10.90 -3.99
N TYR A 86 1.71 -9.77 -4.24
CA TYR A 86 2.51 -9.52 -5.41
C TYR A 86 3.84 -8.83 -5.05
N ASP A 87 4.82 -8.97 -5.93
CA ASP A 87 6.16 -8.46 -5.70
C ASP A 87 6.24 -6.93 -5.86
N PRO A 88 7.09 -6.24 -5.07
CA PRO A 88 7.84 -6.78 -3.93
C PRO A 88 6.92 -7.10 -2.73
N VAL A 89 7.09 -8.29 -2.15
CA VAL A 89 6.34 -8.74 -0.96
C VAL A 89 6.63 -7.83 0.23
N LEU A 90 5.60 -7.50 1.02
CA LEU A 90 5.80 -6.77 2.26
C LEU A 90 6.61 -7.62 3.25
N PRO A 91 7.58 -7.03 3.97
CA PRO A 91 8.38 -7.78 4.92
C PRO A 91 7.51 -8.32 6.08
N ASP A 92 7.71 -9.59 6.44
CA ASP A 92 6.92 -10.28 7.47
C ASP A 92 7.05 -9.59 8.84
N THR A 93 5.95 -9.02 9.35
CA THR A 93 5.88 -8.42 10.69
C THR A 93 6.01 -9.45 11.83
N GLU A 94 5.91 -10.75 11.53
CA GLU A 94 6.09 -11.83 12.50
C GLU A 94 7.59 -12.13 12.79
N SER A 95 8.47 -11.96 11.81
CA SER A 95 9.90 -12.26 11.95
C SER A 95 10.67 -11.18 12.72
N THR A 96 10.15 -9.94 12.75
CA THR A 96 10.75 -8.79 13.44
C THR A 96 10.30 -8.62 14.90
N LYS A 97 9.33 -9.40 15.39
CA LYS A 97 8.90 -9.35 16.81
C LYS A 97 10.00 -9.77 17.80
N THR A 98 11.04 -10.48 17.34
CA THR A 98 12.08 -11.07 18.20
C THR A 98 13.24 -10.11 18.51
N GLU A 99 13.37 -9.00 17.79
CA GLU A 99 14.33 -7.94 18.12
C GLU A 99 13.61 -6.65 18.56
N ARG A 100 12.70 -6.77 19.53
CA ARG A 100 12.47 -5.63 20.42
C ARG A 100 13.77 -5.39 21.16
N PHE A 101 14.53 -4.37 20.75
CA PHE A 101 15.58 -3.81 21.61
C PHE A 101 14.95 -3.56 22.99
N PRO A 102 15.58 -3.98 24.10
CA PRO A 102 15.05 -3.68 25.42
C PRO A 102 15.07 -2.16 25.58
N MET A 103 13.91 -1.51 25.42
CA MET A 103 13.70 -0.20 26.01
C MET A 103 13.92 -0.38 27.51
N ASP A 104 14.94 0.29 28.03
CA ASP A 104 15.28 0.31 29.44
C ASP A 104 14.02 0.71 30.24
N GLU A 105 13.38 -0.28 30.89
CA GLU A 105 12.13 -0.15 31.66
C GLU A 105 12.22 0.84 32.83
N THR A 106 13.38 1.48 33.06
CA THR A 106 13.66 2.16 34.33
C THR A 106 13.58 3.68 34.33
N LYS A 107 13.26 4.36 33.22
CA LYS A 107 13.07 5.83 33.26
C LYS A 107 11.83 6.31 32.53
N SER A 108 10.70 6.24 33.21
CA SER A 108 9.54 7.10 32.93
C SER A 108 9.99 8.57 33.05
N MET A 109 10.26 9.22 31.91
CA MET A 109 10.59 10.64 31.85
C MET A 109 9.35 11.46 31.54
N THR A 110 9.05 12.43 32.41
CA THR A 110 8.02 13.44 32.22
C THR A 110 8.58 14.60 31.39
N TYR A 111 7.93 14.92 30.28
CA TYR A 111 8.27 16.03 29.39
C TYR A 111 7.21 17.13 29.45
N HIS A 112 7.63 18.38 29.30
CA HIS A 112 6.74 19.53 29.22
C HIS A 112 6.83 20.17 27.83
N PHE A 113 5.72 20.27 27.11
CA PHE A 113 5.64 21.00 25.84
C PHE A 113 4.30 21.75 25.76
N SER A 114 4.38 23.04 25.41
CA SER A 114 3.21 23.92 25.21
C SER A 114 2.19 23.95 26.37
N GLY A 115 2.66 23.84 27.61
CA GLY A 115 1.79 23.86 28.81
C GLY A 115 1.28 22.49 29.26
N ASN A 116 1.60 21.43 28.53
CA ASN A 116 1.15 20.06 28.78
C ASN A 116 2.30 19.17 29.24
N THR A 117 1.99 18.21 30.12
CA THR A 117 2.91 17.16 30.59
C THR A 117 2.67 15.84 29.87
N PHE A 118 3.73 15.21 29.37
CA PHE A 118 3.69 13.92 28.65
C PHE A 118 4.62 12.90 29.30
N THR A 119 4.31 11.60 29.16
CA THR A 119 5.15 10.49 29.63
C THR A 119 5.37 9.48 28.52
N TYR A 120 6.61 9.30 28.08
CA TYR A 120 6.98 8.23 27.13
C TYR A 120 7.14 6.89 27.86
N ALA A 121 6.01 6.27 28.21
CA ALA A 121 5.98 4.93 28.79
C ALA A 121 5.26 3.99 27.81
N PHE A 122 6.01 3.16 27.08
CA PHE A 122 5.47 2.21 26.11
C PHE A 122 5.72 0.75 26.54
N PRO A 123 4.83 -0.19 26.18
CA PRO A 123 3.48 0.05 25.68
C PRO A 123 2.63 0.76 26.74
N HIS A 124 1.81 1.73 26.33
CA HIS A 124 1.09 2.55 27.31
C HIS A 124 -0.26 1.96 27.67
N THR A 125 -0.64 2.19 28.92
CA THR A 125 -1.99 1.93 29.43
C THR A 125 -2.55 3.24 29.98
N CYS A 126 -3.56 3.80 29.31
CA CYS A 126 -4.31 4.93 29.86
C CYS A 126 -5.58 4.40 30.54
N THR A 127 -5.71 4.70 31.84
CA THR A 127 -6.99 4.55 32.55
C THR A 127 -7.66 5.92 32.51
N SER A 128 -8.69 6.08 31.67
CA SER A 128 -9.46 7.33 31.69
C SER A 128 -10.22 7.39 33.02
N VAL A 129 -9.89 8.38 33.84
CA VAL A 129 -10.77 8.84 34.91
C VAL A 129 -11.66 9.91 34.29
N TRP A 130 -12.96 9.85 34.56
CA TRP A 130 -13.92 10.78 33.96
C TRP A 130 -13.50 12.24 34.22
N GLY A 131 -13.21 12.97 33.15
CA GLY A 131 -12.92 14.42 33.19
C GLY A 131 -11.44 14.84 33.09
N THR A 132 -10.49 13.94 32.82
CA THR A 132 -9.09 14.32 32.59
C THR A 132 -8.56 13.73 31.28
N ASP A 133 -8.22 14.60 30.33
CA ASP A 133 -7.48 14.22 29.12
C ASP A 133 -6.05 13.82 29.51
N VAL A 134 -5.70 12.55 29.26
CA VAL A 134 -4.33 12.06 29.47
C VAL A 134 -3.55 12.22 28.18
N TYR A 135 -2.58 13.13 28.20
CA TYR A 135 -1.66 13.36 27.10
C TYR A 135 -0.53 12.32 27.16
N VAL A 136 -0.57 11.35 26.26
CA VAL A 136 0.40 10.23 26.23
C VAL A 136 1.68 10.67 25.54
N CYS A 137 1.55 11.34 24.40
CA CYS A 137 2.63 11.96 23.65
C CYS A 137 2.14 13.26 23.00
N SER A 138 3.02 13.99 22.33
CA SER A 138 2.68 15.22 21.59
C SER A 138 1.59 15.02 20.53
N HIS A 139 1.36 13.78 20.08
CA HIS A 139 0.46 13.44 18.99
C HIS A 139 -0.78 12.63 19.42
N HIS A 140 -0.89 12.24 20.70
CA HIS A 140 -2.00 11.43 21.17
C HIS A 140 -2.55 11.84 22.53
N THR A 141 -3.87 12.12 22.53
CA THR A 141 -4.66 12.40 23.72
C THR A 141 -5.70 11.30 23.91
N CYS A 142 -5.66 10.62 25.06
CA CYS A 142 -6.59 9.53 25.37
C CYS A 142 -7.88 10.11 25.98
N GLY A 143 -8.90 10.35 25.13
CA GLY A 143 -10.07 11.17 25.49
C GLY A 143 -11.39 10.44 25.79
N SER A 144 -11.58 9.16 25.45
CA SER A 144 -12.95 8.59 25.45
C SER A 144 -13.12 7.18 26.00
N ALA A 145 -12.05 6.39 26.14
CA ALA A 145 -12.09 5.06 26.74
C ALA A 145 -10.69 4.64 27.19
N PRO A 146 -10.56 3.83 28.25
CA PRO A 146 -9.28 3.27 28.64
C PRO A 146 -8.73 2.41 27.50
N LYS A 147 -7.48 2.67 27.09
CA LYS A 147 -6.74 1.86 26.11
C LYS A 147 -5.57 1.19 26.83
N THR A 148 -5.40 -0.09 26.58
CA THR A 148 -4.27 -0.91 27.05
C THR A 148 -3.41 -1.30 25.87
N ASP A 149 -2.10 -1.40 26.08
CA ASP A 149 -1.14 -1.91 25.10
C ASP A 149 -1.09 -1.11 23.77
N PHE A 150 -1.21 0.22 23.86
CA PHE A 150 -1.11 1.09 22.68
C PHE A 150 0.33 1.60 22.52
N VAL A 151 0.78 1.73 21.28
CA VAL A 151 2.05 2.38 20.90
C VAL A 151 1.73 3.41 19.83
N CYS A 152 2.17 4.64 20.03
CA CYS A 152 1.93 5.70 19.04
C CYS A 152 2.89 5.50 17.87
N GLU A 153 2.34 5.29 16.67
CA GLU A 153 3.11 5.04 15.43
C GLU A 153 4.04 6.21 15.07
N GLU A 154 3.70 7.44 15.47
CA GLU A 154 4.55 8.61 15.26
C GLU A 154 5.66 8.75 16.33
N CYS A 155 5.58 8.04 17.46
CA CYS A 155 6.52 8.15 18.58
C CYS A 155 7.45 6.95 18.76
N ASP A 156 7.20 5.83 18.08
CA ASP A 156 8.09 4.67 18.11
C ASP A 156 8.77 4.45 16.73
N PRO A 157 9.99 5.00 16.55
CA PRO A 157 10.79 4.79 15.35
C PRO A 157 11.13 3.32 15.07
N SER A 158 11.02 2.43 16.07
CA SER A 158 11.29 0.99 15.90
C SER A 158 10.14 0.22 15.23
N LEU A 159 8.93 0.79 15.23
CA LEU A 159 7.83 0.37 14.35
C LEU A 159 7.93 1.02 12.96
N ALA A 160 8.72 2.10 12.83
CA ALA A 160 8.73 2.97 11.66
C ALA A 160 9.68 2.54 10.54
N TYR A 161 10.37 1.41 10.63
CA TYR A 161 11.26 0.99 9.56
C TYR A 161 11.40 -0.51 9.46
N VAL A 162 10.49 -1.13 8.69
CA VAL A 162 10.81 -2.42 8.08
C VAL A 162 11.31 -2.10 6.67
N PRO A 163 12.60 -2.35 6.37
CA PRO A 163 13.14 -2.12 5.03
C PRO A 163 12.23 -2.78 4.01
N LEU A 164 11.72 -1.99 3.06
CA LEU A 164 10.95 -2.57 1.96
C LEU A 164 11.88 -3.44 1.12
N ASN A 165 11.36 -4.56 0.66
CA ASN A 165 12.03 -5.34 -0.35
C ASN A 165 12.03 -4.56 -1.68
N GLY A 166 13.12 -4.67 -2.46
CA GLY A 166 13.21 -4.08 -3.80
C GLY A 166 13.76 -2.65 -3.86
N THR A 167 13.60 -2.01 -5.02
CA THR A 167 14.12 -0.67 -5.38
C THR A 167 12.99 0.36 -5.44
N SER A 168 13.32 1.62 -5.72
CA SER A 168 12.32 2.70 -5.92
C SER A 168 11.39 2.48 -7.12
N ASP A 169 11.71 1.55 -8.04
CA ASP A 169 10.86 1.18 -9.17
C ASP A 169 9.47 0.68 -8.73
N GLN A 170 9.37 0.21 -7.47
CA GLN A 170 8.10 -0.23 -6.88
C GLN A 170 7.07 0.91 -6.75
N LEU A 171 7.51 2.17 -6.69
CA LEU A 171 6.62 3.34 -6.70
C LEU A 171 5.72 3.34 -7.94
N LEU A 172 6.33 3.27 -9.12
CA LEU A 172 5.60 3.27 -10.38
C LEU A 172 4.82 1.97 -10.58
N LEU A 173 5.38 0.84 -10.15
CA LEU A 173 4.68 -0.44 -10.20
C LEU A 173 3.37 -0.42 -9.42
N HIS A 174 3.38 0.10 -8.18
CA HIS A 174 2.17 0.18 -7.36
C HIS A 174 1.16 1.17 -7.92
N ALA A 175 1.60 2.29 -8.50
CA ALA A 175 0.70 3.22 -9.21
C ALA A 175 0.03 2.54 -10.42
N LYS A 176 0.78 1.76 -11.21
CA LYS A 176 0.21 0.96 -12.33
C LYS A 176 -0.71 -0.16 -11.85
N MET A 177 -0.36 -0.82 -10.75
CA MET A 177 -1.21 -1.85 -10.15
C MET A 177 -2.54 -1.27 -9.67
N TYR A 178 -2.56 0.00 -9.26
CA TYR A 178 -3.79 0.69 -8.90
C TYR A 178 -4.73 0.85 -10.10
N GLU A 179 -4.20 1.26 -11.25
CA GLU A 179 -4.95 1.32 -12.51
C GLU A 179 -5.55 -0.05 -12.86
N ILE A 180 -4.79 -1.12 -12.68
CA ILE A 180 -5.27 -2.50 -12.86
C ILE A 180 -6.43 -2.84 -11.91
N THR A 181 -6.39 -2.36 -10.66
CA THR A 181 -7.48 -2.64 -9.70
C THR A 181 -8.80 -2.06 -10.15
N ASP A 182 -8.80 -0.84 -10.68
CA ASP A 182 -10.00 -0.16 -11.16
C ASP A 182 -10.47 -0.78 -12.49
N LYS A 183 -9.54 -0.94 -13.44
CA LYS A 183 -9.83 -1.45 -14.79
C LYS A 183 -10.44 -2.86 -14.80
N TYR A 184 -9.97 -3.73 -13.92
CA TYR A 184 -10.38 -5.14 -13.89
C TYR A 184 -11.25 -5.51 -12.68
N ASN A 185 -11.48 -4.57 -11.75
CA ASN A 185 -12.20 -4.80 -10.50
C ASN A 185 -11.70 -6.03 -9.73
N VAL A 186 -10.39 -6.05 -9.45
CA VAL A 186 -9.74 -7.20 -8.79
C VAL A 186 -10.05 -7.22 -7.30
N VAL A 187 -10.73 -8.26 -6.84
CA VAL A 187 -11.20 -8.35 -5.44
C VAL A 187 -10.03 -8.29 -4.44
N GLY A 188 -10.09 -7.34 -3.50
CA GLY A 188 -9.14 -7.17 -2.39
C GLY A 188 -7.77 -6.59 -2.77
N LEU A 189 -7.49 -6.36 -4.06
CA LEU A 189 -6.17 -5.88 -4.50
C LEU A 189 -5.95 -4.41 -4.14
N LYS A 190 -7.00 -3.60 -4.18
CA LYS A 190 -6.92 -2.13 -3.98
C LYS A 190 -6.28 -1.77 -2.64
N ASP A 191 -6.78 -2.32 -1.54
CA ASP A 191 -6.25 -2.03 -0.19
C ASP A 191 -4.76 -2.37 -0.07
N LEU A 192 -4.34 -3.49 -0.66
CA LEU A 192 -2.95 -3.93 -0.68
C LEU A 192 -2.06 -2.99 -1.50
N VAL A 193 -2.55 -2.52 -2.65
CA VAL A 193 -1.84 -1.56 -3.50
C VAL A 193 -1.65 -0.22 -2.80
N VAL A 194 -2.71 0.29 -2.17
CA VAL A 194 -2.69 1.54 -1.41
C VAL A 194 -1.67 1.47 -0.27
N GLU A 195 -1.67 0.37 0.49
CA GLU A 195 -0.72 0.15 1.58
C GLU A 195 0.73 0.08 1.08
N LYS A 196 0.98 -0.70 0.03
CA LYS A 196 2.31 -0.84 -0.57
C LYS A 196 2.81 0.48 -1.16
N PHE A 197 1.96 1.22 -1.86
CA PHE A 197 2.31 2.54 -2.39
C PHE A 197 2.63 3.53 -1.28
N SER A 198 1.82 3.57 -0.21
CA SER A 198 2.07 4.43 0.96
C SER A 198 3.45 4.16 1.59
N ARG A 199 3.77 2.88 1.81
CA ARG A 199 5.09 2.49 2.33
C ARG A 199 6.22 2.85 1.36
N ALA A 200 6.02 2.63 0.06
CA ALA A 200 7.02 2.98 -0.95
C ALA A 200 7.29 4.49 -0.97
N CYS A 201 6.24 5.33 -0.90
CA CYS A 201 6.40 6.77 -0.79
C CYS A 201 7.18 7.15 0.48
N LYS A 202 6.88 6.56 1.64
CA LYS A 202 7.63 6.82 2.88
C LYS A 202 9.11 6.45 2.79
N ASN A 203 9.46 5.40 2.04
CA ASN A 203 10.84 4.91 1.95
C ASN A 203 11.66 5.55 0.81
N PHE A 204 11.00 5.95 -0.27
CA PHE A 204 11.65 6.42 -1.50
C PHE A 204 11.15 7.81 -1.94
N TRP A 205 10.67 8.65 -1.02
CA TRP A 205 10.13 9.98 -1.32
C TRP A 205 11.14 10.88 -2.05
N ASP A 206 12.44 10.78 -1.72
CA ASP A 206 13.51 11.60 -2.30
C ASP A 206 14.11 11.01 -3.60
N ASP A 207 13.56 9.92 -4.11
CA ASP A 207 14.05 9.26 -5.33
C ASP A 207 13.44 9.89 -6.60
N ASP A 208 14.17 9.87 -7.72
CA ASP A 208 13.70 10.42 -9.01
C ASP A 208 12.49 9.66 -9.57
N ASN A 209 12.23 8.44 -9.10
CA ASN A 209 11.03 7.67 -9.45
C ASN A 209 9.75 8.18 -8.77
N PHE A 210 9.85 8.94 -7.66
CA PHE A 210 8.68 9.48 -6.97
C PHE A 210 7.81 10.39 -7.85
N PRO A 211 8.32 11.46 -8.48
CA PRO A 211 7.50 12.33 -9.32
C PRO A 211 6.89 11.59 -10.52
N VAL A 212 7.59 10.59 -11.07
CA VAL A 212 7.08 9.77 -12.18
C VAL A 212 5.86 8.94 -11.74
N ALA A 213 5.95 8.29 -10.57
CA ALA A 213 4.85 7.52 -10.01
C ALA A 213 3.68 8.42 -9.59
N ALA A 214 3.97 9.58 -9.00
CA ALA A 214 2.97 10.57 -8.62
C ALA A 214 2.20 11.11 -9.83
N HIS A 215 2.90 11.44 -10.93
CA HIS A 215 2.27 11.87 -12.16
C HIS A 215 1.34 10.78 -12.71
N HIS A 216 1.78 9.52 -12.73
CA HIS A 216 0.93 8.41 -13.15
C HIS A 216 -0.33 8.30 -12.27
N ALA A 217 -0.17 8.34 -10.94
CA ALA A 217 -1.28 8.28 -9.99
C ALA A 217 -2.32 9.38 -10.23
N PHE A 218 -1.90 10.62 -10.49
CA PHE A 218 -2.83 11.71 -10.80
C PHE A 218 -3.46 11.61 -12.19
N SER A 219 -2.80 10.96 -13.14
CA SER A 219 -3.31 10.78 -14.50
C SER A 219 -4.32 9.64 -14.62
N THR A 220 -4.21 8.60 -13.80
CA THR A 220 -4.98 7.36 -13.95
C THR A 220 -5.99 7.12 -12.83
N ALA A 221 -5.81 7.68 -11.63
CA ALA A 221 -6.79 7.55 -10.57
C ALA A 221 -8.06 8.38 -10.89
N PRO A 222 -9.27 7.79 -10.77
CA PRO A 222 -10.53 8.54 -10.90
C PRO A 222 -10.58 9.75 -9.95
N GLU A 223 -11.27 10.83 -10.36
CA GLU A 223 -11.38 12.04 -9.52
C GLU A 223 -12.08 11.80 -8.17
N ASP A 224 -13.00 10.84 -8.13
CA ASP A 224 -13.69 10.45 -6.89
C ASP A 224 -12.84 9.55 -5.99
N ASP A 225 -11.73 9.02 -6.53
CA ASP A 225 -10.90 8.01 -5.89
C ASP A 225 -9.55 8.60 -5.46
N MET A 226 -9.56 9.19 -4.27
CA MET A 226 -8.50 10.06 -3.76
C MET A 226 -7.36 9.31 -3.06
N ASP A 227 -7.35 7.98 -3.04
CA ASP A 227 -6.42 7.20 -2.21
C ASP A 227 -4.95 7.50 -2.56
N LEU A 228 -4.55 7.29 -3.83
CA LEU A 228 -3.17 7.59 -4.26
C LEU A 228 -2.87 9.09 -4.25
N ARG A 229 -3.82 9.94 -4.69
CA ARG A 229 -3.64 11.40 -4.73
C ARG A 229 -3.40 11.96 -3.32
N SER A 230 -4.10 11.43 -2.32
CA SER A 230 -3.93 11.78 -0.91
C SER A 230 -2.58 11.32 -0.37
N ILE A 231 -2.11 10.12 -0.73
CA ILE A 231 -0.78 9.63 -0.34
C ILE A 231 0.33 10.54 -0.90
N VAL A 232 0.28 10.87 -2.20
CA VAL A 232 1.25 11.78 -2.82
C VAL A 232 1.22 13.16 -2.15
N SER A 233 0.02 13.72 -1.95
CA SER A 233 -0.15 15.02 -1.30
C SER A 233 0.42 15.03 0.13
N ALA A 234 0.16 13.96 0.89
CA ALA A 234 0.69 13.79 2.24
C ALA A 234 2.22 13.64 2.25
N THR A 235 2.78 12.95 1.25
CA THR A 235 4.24 12.77 1.13
C THR A 235 4.95 14.11 0.85
N ILE A 236 4.43 14.90 -0.10
CA ILE A 236 4.99 16.24 -0.40
C ILE A 236 4.82 17.19 0.79
N ASP A 237 3.71 17.11 1.51
CA ASP A 237 3.50 17.93 2.71
C ASP A 237 4.47 17.55 3.85
N ALA A 238 4.75 16.25 4.04
CA ALA A 238 5.72 15.78 5.03
C ALA A 238 7.17 16.14 4.66
N HIS A 239 7.48 16.20 3.37
CA HIS A 239 8.81 16.48 2.81
C HIS A 239 8.77 17.71 1.91
N ILE A 240 8.55 18.89 2.50
CA ILE A 240 8.33 20.13 1.73
C ILE A 240 9.53 20.51 0.87
N GLU A 241 10.74 20.06 1.21
CA GLU A 241 11.96 20.18 0.41
C GLU A 241 11.82 19.59 -1.00
N LEU A 242 10.86 18.68 -1.24
CA LEU A 242 10.56 18.17 -2.57
C LEU A 242 10.13 19.25 -3.56
N VAL A 243 9.56 20.37 -3.08
CA VAL A 243 9.11 21.47 -3.96
C VAL A 243 10.26 22.22 -4.62
N ASP A 244 11.51 21.99 -4.20
CA ASP A 244 12.70 22.54 -4.84
C ASP A 244 13.13 21.72 -6.07
N LYS A 245 12.59 20.49 -6.25
CA LYS A 245 12.88 19.65 -7.42
C LYS A 245 12.00 20.03 -8.60
N PHE A 246 12.63 20.33 -9.74
CA PHE A 246 11.92 20.67 -10.99
C PHE A 246 10.82 19.66 -11.36
N ALA A 247 11.08 18.36 -11.22
CA ALA A 247 10.08 17.33 -11.53
C ALA A 247 8.82 17.39 -10.64
N VAL A 248 8.96 17.82 -9.39
CA VAL A 248 7.82 18.01 -8.47
C VAL A 248 7.11 19.34 -8.75
N ILE A 249 7.86 20.38 -9.14
CA ILE A 249 7.28 21.64 -9.62
C ILE A 249 6.41 21.38 -10.86
N ASP A 250 6.94 20.66 -11.85
CA ASP A 250 6.22 20.29 -13.07
C ASP A 250 4.93 19.52 -12.72
N LEU A 251 5.02 18.53 -11.82
CA LEU A 251 3.85 17.81 -11.30
C LEU A 251 2.78 18.74 -10.69
N MET A 252 3.19 19.71 -9.87
CA MET A 252 2.26 20.66 -9.24
C MET A 252 1.64 21.64 -10.26
N LEU A 253 2.33 21.91 -11.36
CA LEU A 253 1.82 22.74 -12.46
C LEU A 253 0.83 21.96 -13.33
N ASP A 254 1.15 20.71 -13.67
CA ASP A 254 0.28 19.82 -14.43
C ASP A 254 -1.01 19.49 -13.65
N PHE A 255 -0.90 19.32 -12.33
CA PHE A 255 -2.01 19.07 -11.43
C PHE A 255 -2.17 20.20 -10.40
N SER A 256 -2.68 21.35 -10.86
CA SER A 256 -2.84 22.55 -10.01
C SER A 256 -3.60 22.32 -8.68
N GLU A 257 -4.49 21.33 -8.61
CA GLU A 257 -5.18 20.92 -7.38
C GLU A 257 -4.21 20.40 -6.29
N LEU A 258 -3.16 19.69 -6.68
CA LEU A 258 -2.10 19.24 -5.79
C LEU A 258 -1.36 20.44 -5.20
N GLY A 259 -0.96 21.38 -6.07
CA GLY A 259 -0.24 22.58 -5.65
C GLY A 259 -1.05 23.45 -4.68
N VAL A 260 -2.31 23.72 -5.02
CA VAL A 260 -3.23 24.46 -4.14
C VAL A 260 -3.49 23.70 -2.83
N GLY A 261 -3.60 22.37 -2.90
CA GLY A 261 -3.80 21.50 -1.74
C GLY A 261 -2.65 21.60 -0.72
N VAL A 262 -1.41 21.46 -1.18
CA VAL A 262 -0.20 21.57 -0.35
C VAL A 262 -0.11 22.96 0.29
N LEU A 263 -0.31 24.03 -0.49
CA LEU A 263 -0.28 25.40 0.02
C LEU A 263 -1.33 25.67 1.11
N ARG A 264 -2.57 25.20 0.92
CA ARG A 264 -3.64 25.36 1.92
C ARG A 264 -3.32 24.65 3.23
N LYS A 265 -2.65 23.49 3.17
CA LYS A 265 -2.27 22.75 4.38
C LYS A 265 -1.19 23.51 5.16
N LYS A 266 -0.15 24.02 4.48
CA LYS A 266 0.88 24.86 5.11
C LYS A 266 0.34 26.15 5.72
N VAL A 267 -0.67 26.79 5.12
CA VAL A 267 -1.31 27.97 5.71
C VAL A 267 -2.00 27.64 7.03
N LYS A 268 -2.60 26.45 7.18
CA LYS A 268 -3.24 26.03 8.44
C LYS A 268 -2.23 25.67 9.53
N ASP A 269 -1.07 25.15 9.16
CA ASP A 269 -0.04 24.75 10.13
C ASP A 269 0.74 25.96 10.70
N HIS A 270 0.74 27.08 9.98
CA HIS A 270 1.49 28.30 10.33
C HIS A 270 0.62 29.54 10.63
N GLY A 271 -0.71 29.44 10.55
CA GLY A 271 -1.67 30.53 10.79
C GLY A 271 -2.47 30.34 12.07
#